data_AF-A0A926JWC7-F1
#
_entry.id   AF-A0A926JWC7-F1
#
_cell.length_a   1.000
_cell.length_b   1.000
_cell.length_c   1.000
_cell.angle_alpha   90.00
_cell.angle_beta   90.00
_cell.angle_gamma   90.00
#
_symmetry.space_group_name_H-M   'P 1'
#
loop_
_entity.id
_entity.type
_entity.pdbx_description
1 polymer ?
#
loop_
_entity_poly.entity_id
_entity_poly.type
_entity_poly.pdbx_seq_one_letter_code
_entity_poly.pdbx_strand_id
1 'polypeptide(L)' 'GTASLVKITAAEKKMAIKATKAMGLQVAGVDIIRSSKGPLLLEVNSSPGLEGIEAATEKDIASLMIQAVERHLKYHSQG' A
#
# COMPACT_ATOMS: atom_id res chain seq x y z
N GLY A 1 11.82 -15.25 3.01
CA GLY A 1 10.40 -15.29 3.43
C GLY A 1 9.55 -15.57 2.20
N THR A 2 8.33 -16.05 2.37
CA THR A 2 7.37 -16.24 1.28
C THR A 2 6.30 -15.15 1.34
N ALA A 3 5.83 -14.70 0.17
CA ALA A 3 4.70 -13.80 0.03
C ALA A 3 3.65 -14.46 -0.85
N SER A 4 2.37 -14.24 -0.55
CA SER A 4 1.27 -14.76 -1.35
C SER A 4 0.14 -13.75 -1.44
N LEU A 5 -0.58 -13.78 -2.56
CA LEU A 5 -1.73 -12.91 -2.76
C LEU A 5 -2.85 -13.31 -1.81
N VAL A 6 -3.38 -12.33 -1.06
CA VAL A 6 -4.53 -12.51 -0.19
C VAL A 6 -5.59 -11.47 -0.49
N LYS A 7 -6.86 -11.87 -0.42
CA LYS A 7 -7.96 -10.91 -0.44
C LYS A 7 -8.06 -10.23 0.93
N ILE A 8 -7.82 -8.93 0.96
CA ILE A 8 -8.00 -8.12 2.17
C ILE A 8 -9.48 -7.85 2.44
N THR A 9 -9.83 -7.73 3.71
CA THR A 9 -11.19 -7.38 4.15
C THR A 9 -11.43 -5.88 4.04
N ALA A 10 -12.71 -5.47 4.10
CA ALA A 10 -13.05 -4.05 4.15
C ALA A 10 -12.50 -3.35 5.41
N ALA A 11 -12.41 -4.06 6.54
CA ALA A 11 -11.85 -3.54 7.78
C ALA A 11 -10.34 -3.27 7.66
N GLU A 12 -9.59 -4.22 7.09
CA GLU A 12 -8.15 -4.08 6.82
C GLU A 12 -7.88 -2.92 5.86
N LYS A 13 -8.63 -2.83 4.76
CA LYS A 13 -8.51 -1.71 3.81
C LYS A 13 -8.78 -0.36 4.49
N LYS A 14 -9.83 -0.26 5.29
CA LYS A 14 -10.16 0.98 6.02
C LYS A 14 -9.08 1.34 7.04
N MET A 15 -8.51 0.36 7.73
CA MET A 15 -7.41 0.53 8.67
C MET A 15 -6.18 1.07 7.97
N ALA A 16 -5.74 0.43 6.88
CA ALA A 16 -4.58 0.87 6.10
C ALA A 16 -4.71 2.32 5.62
N ILE A 17 -5.83 2.66 4.99
CA ILE A 17 -6.08 4.04 4.51
C ILE A 17 -6.06 5.06 5.66
N LYS A 18 -6.65 4.72 6.81
CA LYS A 18 -6.64 5.62 7.97
C LYS A 18 -5.25 5.80 8.55
N ALA A 19 -4.48 4.73 8.67
CA ALA A 19 -3.12 4.77 9.21
C ALA A 19 -2.21 5.64 8.33
N THR A 20 -2.22 5.43 7.01
CA THR A 20 -1.47 6.24 6.05
C THR A 20 -1.83 7.73 6.15
N LYS A 21 -3.12 8.06 6.23
CA LYS A 21 -3.59 9.45 6.40
C LYS A 21 -3.18 10.07 7.74
N ALA A 22 -3.27 9.32 8.83
CA ALA A 22 -2.89 9.79 10.16
C ALA A 22 -1.39 10.13 10.24
N MET A 23 -0.56 9.47 9.44
CA MET A 23 0.87 9.75 9.30
C MET A 23 1.18 10.89 8.31
N GLY A 24 0.18 11.48 7.67
CA GLY A 24 0.38 12.53 6.66
C GLY A 24 1.02 12.04 5.35
N LEU A 25 1.01 10.73 5.10
CA LEU A 25 1.65 10.12 3.94
C LEU A 25 0.65 10.00 2.78
N GLN A 26 1.13 10.17 1.55
CA GLN A 26 0.35 9.88 0.34
C GLN A 26 0.39 8.40 -0.02
N VAL A 27 1.53 7.74 0.23
CA VAL A 27 1.76 6.30 0.02
C VAL A 27 2.51 5.76 1.23
N ALA A 28 2.14 4.55 1.67
CA ALA A 28 2.84 3.83 2.72
C ALA A 28 2.59 2.31 2.58
N GLY A 29 3.55 1.50 3.02
CA GLY A 29 3.30 0.11 3.39
C GLY A 29 2.64 0.06 4.77
N VAL A 30 1.66 -0.82 4.95
CA VAL A 30 0.95 -0.97 6.23
C VAL A 30 0.89 -2.43 6.60
N ASP A 31 1.52 -2.78 7.71
CA ASP A 31 1.49 -4.16 8.20
C ASP A 31 0.32 -4.35 9.15
N ILE A 32 -0.44 -5.41 8.87
CA ILE A 32 -1.63 -5.76 9.63
C ILE A 32 -1.52 -7.23 10.04
N ILE A 33 -1.78 -7.49 11.32
CA ILE A 33 -1.97 -8.85 11.83
C ILE A 33 -3.45 -9.10 12.13
N ARG A 34 -3.95 -10.27 11.72
CA ARG A 34 -5.32 -10.70 12.03
C ARG A 34 -5.36 -11.29 13.44
N SER A 35 -6.28 -10.81 14.27
CA SER A 35 -6.52 -11.35 15.62
C SER A 35 -7.99 -11.76 15.81
N SER A 36 -8.28 -12.49 16.88
CA SER A 36 -9.66 -12.85 17.26
C SER A 36 -10.56 -11.65 17.57
N LYS A 37 -9.98 -10.48 17.87
CA LYS A 37 -10.70 -9.23 18.15
C LYS A 37 -10.79 -8.30 16.93
N GLY A 38 -10.32 -8.77 15.76
CA GLY A 38 -10.23 -7.98 14.52
C GLY A 38 -8.79 -7.70 14.09
N PRO A 39 -8.59 -7.01 12.96
CA PRO A 39 -7.26 -6.65 12.47
C PRO A 39 -6.57 -5.68 13.44
N LEU A 40 -5.25 -5.83 13.58
CA LEU A 40 -4.40 -4.97 14.39
C LEU A 40 -3.30 -4.38 13.50
N LEU A 41 -3.08 -3.08 13.62
CA LEU A 41 -2.01 -2.36 12.94
C LEU A 41 -0.68 -2.62 13.65
N LEU A 42 0.37 -2.98 12.91
CA LEU A 42 1.70 -3.23 13.45
C LEU A 42 2.66 -2.08 13.12
N GLU A 43 2.81 -1.76 11.84
CA GLU A 43 3.70 -0.68 11.39
C GLU A 43 3.10 0.09 10.21
N VAL A 44 3.61 1.31 10.04
CA VAL A 44 3.39 2.12 8.84
C VAL A 44 4.76 2.54 8.32
N ASN A 45 5.09 2.11 7.11
CA ASN A 45 6.38 2.37 6.49
C ASN A 45 6.22 3.35 5.32
N SER A 46 6.92 4.48 5.38
CA SER A 46 6.88 5.52 4.32
C SER A 46 7.60 5.12 3.03
N SER A 47 8.50 4.14 3.09
CA SER A 47 9.29 3.66 1.96
C SER A 47 9.31 2.13 1.94
N PRO A 48 8.17 1.48 1.64
CA PRO A 48 8.09 0.02 1.61
C PRO A 48 8.92 -0.56 0.46
N GLY A 49 9.49 -1.74 0.67
CA GLY A 49 10.05 -2.54 -0.42
C GLY A 49 8.93 -3.05 -1.34
N LEU A 50 9.17 -3.03 -2.66
CA LEU A 50 8.15 -3.39 -3.65
C LEU A 50 8.32 -4.80 -4.23
N GLU A 51 9.54 -5.32 -4.29
CA GLU A 51 9.88 -6.60 -4.96
C GLU A 51 8.93 -7.76 -4.58
N GLY A 52 8.69 -7.97 -3.28
CA GLY A 52 7.81 -9.03 -2.81
C GLY A 52 6.34 -8.82 -3.17
N ILE A 53 5.88 -7.57 -3.21
CA ILE A 53 4.49 -7.21 -3.55
C ILE A 53 4.29 -7.36 -5.06
N GLU A 54 5.24 -6.90 -5.87
CA GLU A 54 5.18 -7.03 -7.33
C GLU A 54 5.21 -8.50 -7.73
N ALA A 55 6.11 -9.30 -7.15
CA ALA A 55 6.17 -10.74 -7.39
C ALA A 55 4.88 -11.48 -6.99
N ALA A 56 4.25 -11.10 -5.87
CA ALA A 56 3.02 -11.75 -5.41
C ALA A 56 1.75 -11.29 -6.14
N THR A 57 1.74 -10.06 -6.66
CA THR A 57 0.55 -9.46 -7.29
C THR A 57 0.60 -9.43 -8.81
N GLU A 58 1.78 -9.67 -9.41
CA GLU A 58 2.08 -9.52 -10.84
C GLU A 58 1.74 -8.13 -11.37
N LYS A 59 1.90 -7.11 -10.52
CA LYS A 59 1.65 -5.71 -10.84
C LYS A 59 2.92 -4.90 -10.70
N ASP A 60 3.12 -3.98 -11.63
CA ASP A 60 4.13 -2.94 -11.55
C ASP A 60 3.64 -1.84 -10.59
N ILE A 61 3.94 -2.01 -9.31
CA ILE A 61 3.54 -1.10 -8.24
C ILE A 61 4.34 0.20 -8.33
N ALA A 62 5.61 0.12 -8.71
CA ALA A 62 6.46 1.29 -8.91
C ALA A 62 5.86 2.26 -9.94
N SER A 63 5.48 1.76 -11.12
CA SER A 63 4.82 2.57 -12.15
C SER A 63 3.48 3.12 -11.69
N LEU A 64 2.67 2.34 -10.95
CA LEU A 64 1.40 2.84 -10.41
C LEU A 64 1.60 3.99 -9.40
N MET A 65 2.66 3.94 -8.59
CA MET A 65 3.04 5.02 -7.68
C MET A 65 3.47 6.27 -8.47
N ILE A 66 4.32 6.12 -9.48
CA ILE A 66 4.74 7.23 -10.36
C ILE A 66 3.52 7.89 -11.00
N GLN A 67 2.64 7.09 -11.63
CA GLN A 67 1.41 7.60 -12.24
C GLN A 67 0.49 8.31 -11.23
N ALA A 68 0.46 7.85 -9.97
CA ALA A 68 -0.31 8.53 -8.92
C ALA A 68 0.27 9.91 -8.60
N VAL A 69 1.60 10.03 -8.55
CA VAL A 69 2.30 11.32 -8.36
C VAL A 69 2.07 12.24 -9.57
N GLU A 70 2.23 11.74 -10.79
CA GLU A 70 1.99 12.50 -12.02
C GLU A 70 0.56 13.08 -12.06
N ARG A 71 -0.44 12.24 -11.79
CA ARG A 71 -1.85 12.69 -11.72
C ARG A 71 -2.06 13.73 -10.62
N HIS A 72 -1.42 13.57 -9.46
CA HIS A 72 -1.52 14.53 -8.37
C HIS A 72 -0.92 15.90 -8.73
N LEU A 73 0.18 15.90 -9.47
CA LEU A 73 0.84 17.11 -9.97
C LEU A 73 0.18 17.69 -11.23
N LYS A 74 -0.86 17.03 -11.77
CA LYS A 74 -1.43 17.33 -13.09
C LYS A 74 -0.35 17.36 -14.18
N TYR A 75 0.67 16.53 -14.01
CA TYR A 75 1.72 16.36 -15.00
C TYR A 75 1.13 15.63 -16.20
N HIS A 76 1.22 16.27 -17.36
CA HIS A 76 0.92 15.64 -18.64
C HIS A 76 2.26 15.30 -19.28
N SER A 77 2.56 14.01 -19.40
CA SER A 77 3.67 13.58 -20.24
C SER A 77 3.40 14.07 -21.66
N GLN A 78 4.23 15.00 -22.14
CA GLN A 78 4.29 15.25 -23.57
C GLN A 78 4.95 14.01 -24.17
N GLY A 79 4.17 13.29 -24.99
CA GLY A 79 4.67 12.17 -25.76
C GLY A 79 5.74 12.59 -26.75
#